data_AF-A0A9E5WMF2-F1
#
_entry.id   AF-A0A9E5WMF2-F1
#
_cell.length_a   1.000
_cell.length_b   1.000
_cell.length_c   1.000
_cell.angle_alpha   90.00
_cell.angle_beta   90.00
_cell.angle_gamma   90.00
#
_symmetry.space_group_name_H-M   'P 1'
#
loop_
_entity.id
_entity.type
_entity.pdbx_description
1 polymer ?
#
loop_
_entity_poly.entity_id
_entity_poly.type
_entity_poly.pdbx_seq_one_letter_code
_entity_poly.pdbx_strand_id
1 'polypeptide(L)'
;MTTPLLDQEEYIEQAYFFRTFRERLDENMSAQEILRTIHEEILSTTKLPMALEFLSGEIELKGRISDGMALLSHYFTPFQTFVMRRAEAVALRPADRFGHPREGSRVPSGQSQSRWTVHLPVRVHCSEPVGLR
;
A
#
# COMPACT_ATOMS: atom_id res chain seq x y z
N MET A 1 12.34 -16.62 -12.04
CA MET A 1 12.62 -15.33 -12.68
C MET A 1 13.60 -14.58 -11.78
N THR A 2 14.86 -14.50 -12.17
CA THR A 2 15.90 -13.77 -11.39
C THR A 2 15.84 -12.30 -11.81
N THR A 3 15.49 -11.40 -10.89
CA THR A 3 15.54 -9.95 -11.17
C THR A 3 17.02 -9.56 -11.34
N PRO A 4 17.39 -8.86 -12.44
CA PRO A 4 18.75 -8.38 -12.61
C PRO A 4 19.14 -7.46 -11.44
N LEU A 5 20.38 -7.60 -10.95
CA LEU A 5 20.89 -6.74 -9.88
C LEU A 5 20.97 -5.30 -10.42
N LEU A 6 20.36 -4.36 -9.71
CA LEU A 6 20.46 -2.94 -10.06
C LEU A 6 21.78 -2.36 -9.57
N ASP A 7 22.15 -1.20 -10.12
CA ASP A 7 23.28 -0.44 -9.59
C ASP A 7 22.98 0.10 -8.18
N GLN A 8 24.03 0.45 -7.44
CA GLN A 8 23.90 1.00 -6.08
C GLN A 8 23.02 2.26 -6.06
N GLU A 9 23.18 3.16 -7.04
CA GLU A 9 22.43 4.41 -7.12
C GLU A 9 20.91 4.15 -7.25
N GLU A 10 20.52 3.13 -8.01
CA GLU A 10 19.11 2.73 -8.16
C GLU A 10 18.51 2.29 -6.82
N TYR A 11 19.26 1.55 -6.00
CA TYR A 11 18.78 1.12 -4.68
C TYR A 11 18.69 2.28 -3.69
N ILE A 12 19.61 3.24 -3.75
CA ILE A 12 19.56 4.46 -2.94
C ILE A 12 18.31 5.25 -3.26
N GLU A 13 18.03 5.47 -4.54
CA GLU A 13 16.85 6.21 -4.99
C GLU A 13 15.55 5.46 -4.71
N GLN A 14 15.51 4.12 -4.85
CA GLN A 14 14.36 3.32 -4.41
C GLN A 14 14.09 3.49 -2.90
N ALA A 15 15.13 3.50 -2.07
CA ALA A 15 14.97 3.69 -0.63
C ALA A 15 14.47 5.09 -0.29
N TYR A 16 14.94 6.13 -1.01
CA TYR A 16 14.38 7.47 -0.94
C TYR A 16 12.89 7.46 -1.32
N PHE A 17 12.55 6.91 -2.49
CA PHE A 17 11.17 6.83 -2.98
C PHE A 17 10.24 6.18 -1.95
N PHE A 18 10.52 4.97 -1.47
CA PHE A 18 9.61 4.28 -0.55
C PHE A 18 9.43 5.01 0.79
N ARG A 19 10.47 5.66 1.30
CA ARG A 19 10.41 6.45 2.54
C ARG A 19 9.53 7.68 2.34
N THR A 20 9.88 8.51 1.36
CA THR A 20 9.17 9.77 1.07
C THR A 20 7.73 9.49 0.64
N PHE A 21 7.49 8.42 -0.12
CA PHE A 21 6.15 8.02 -0.54
C PHE A 21 5.26 7.71 0.66
N ARG A 22 5.77 6.98 1.65
CA ARG A 22 5.04 6.70 2.89
C ARG A 22 4.79 7.96 3.71
N GLU A 23 5.81 8.79 3.90
CA GLU A 23 5.70 10.04 4.67
C GLU A 23 4.60 10.94 4.11
N ARG A 24 4.56 11.10 2.79
CA ARG A 24 3.54 11.94 2.13
C ARG A 24 2.15 11.30 2.11
N LEU A 25 2.05 9.97 2.12
CA LEU A 25 0.77 9.29 2.34
C LEU A 25 0.22 9.60 3.74
N ASP A 26 1.09 9.64 4.76
CA ASP A 26 0.70 10.00 6.13
C ASP A 26 0.27 11.49 6.23
N GLU A 27 0.75 12.34 5.33
CA GLU A 27 0.31 13.74 5.14
C GLU A 27 -0.99 13.89 4.34
N ASN A 28 -1.67 12.80 4.00
CA ASN A 28 -2.89 12.76 3.18
C ASN A 28 -2.71 13.27 1.74
N MET A 29 -1.50 13.25 1.18
CA MET A 29 -1.30 13.51 -0.25
C MET A 29 -1.82 12.33 -1.07
N SER A 30 -2.36 12.61 -2.26
CA SER A 30 -2.80 11.56 -3.18
C SER A 30 -1.60 10.83 -3.77
N ALA A 31 -1.68 9.51 -3.94
CA ALA A 31 -0.59 8.70 -4.48
C ALA A 31 -0.12 9.19 -5.87
N GLN A 32 -1.04 9.69 -6.70
CA GLN A 32 -0.73 10.30 -8.00
C GLN A 32 0.14 11.55 -7.86
N GLU A 33 -0.25 12.45 -6.95
CA GLU A 33 0.49 13.68 -6.67
C GLU A 33 1.86 13.38 -6.08
N ILE A 34 1.94 12.43 -5.15
CA ILE A 34 3.21 11.99 -4.57
C ILE A 34 4.17 11.49 -5.64
N LEU A 35 3.72 10.63 -6.57
CA LEU A 35 4.57 10.11 -7.65
C LEU A 35 5.13 11.24 -8.52
N ARG A 36 4.29 12.21 -8.90
CA ARG A 36 4.70 13.38 -9.69
C ARG A 36 5.72 14.24 -8.95
N THR A 37 5.49 14.52 -7.66
CA THR A 37 6.42 15.34 -6.87
C THR A 37 7.74 14.61 -6.62
N ILE A 38 7.73 13.31 -6.30
CA ILE A 38 8.97 12.54 -6.14
C ILE A 38 9.75 12.48 -7.45
N HIS A 39 9.08 12.34 -8.60
CA HIS A 39 9.71 12.35 -9.91
C HIS A 39 10.55 13.62 -10.16
N GLU A 40 10.14 14.77 -9.63
CA GLU A 40 10.88 16.03 -9.73
C GLU A 40 12.07 16.15 -8.76
N GLU A 41 12.15 15.27 -7.75
CA GLU A 41 13.15 15.33 -6.66
C GLU A 41 14.30 14.33 -6.81
N ILE A 42 14.07 13.22 -7.51
CA ILE A 42 15.02 12.09 -7.63
C ILE A 42 16.16 12.37 -8.61
N LEU A 43 17.25 11.62 -8.46
CA LEU A 43 18.42 11.72 -9.34
C LEU A 43 18.08 11.32 -10.78
N SER A 44 18.27 12.25 -11.72
CA SER A 44 18.01 12.04 -13.15
C SER A 44 18.99 11.07 -13.84
N THR A 45 20.08 10.67 -13.16
CA THR A 45 21.05 9.68 -13.66
C THR A 45 20.58 8.23 -13.50
N THR A 46 19.55 7.99 -12.67
CA THR A 46 18.96 6.66 -12.45
C THR A 46 17.80 6.40 -13.40
N LYS A 47 17.31 5.15 -13.45
CA LYS A 47 16.10 4.80 -14.21
C LYS A 47 14.81 5.00 -13.43
N LEU A 48 14.90 5.38 -12.15
CA LEU A 48 13.73 5.61 -11.29
C LEU A 48 12.75 6.64 -11.88
N PRO A 49 13.16 7.77 -12.49
CA PRO A 49 12.21 8.73 -13.05
C PRO A 49 11.29 8.10 -14.10
N MET A 50 11.85 7.33 -15.02
CA MET A 50 11.05 6.61 -16.04
C MET A 50 10.10 5.59 -15.40
N ALA A 51 10.53 4.92 -14.33
CA ALA A 51 9.67 4.00 -13.59
C ALA A 51 8.51 4.74 -12.90
N LEU A 52 8.75 5.89 -12.27
CA LEU A 52 7.71 6.69 -11.61
C LEU A 52 6.72 7.31 -12.60
N GLU A 53 7.20 7.77 -13.76
CA GLU A 53 6.35 8.24 -14.85
C GLU A 53 5.42 7.12 -15.34
N PHE A 54 5.96 5.91 -15.57
CA PHE A 54 5.17 4.75 -15.93
C PHE A 54 4.14 4.38 -14.84
N LEU A 55 4.54 4.36 -13.58
CA LEU A 55 3.63 4.08 -12.46
C LEU A 55 2.52 5.12 -12.34
N SER A 56 2.81 6.39 -12.66
CA SER A 56 1.81 7.47 -12.67
C SER A 56 0.72 7.21 -13.72
N GLY A 57 1.10 6.77 -14.93
CA GLY A 57 0.12 6.35 -15.94
C GLY A 57 -0.68 5.11 -15.53
N GLU A 58 -0.03 4.12 -14.90
CA GLU A 58 -0.69 2.88 -14.47
C GLU A 58 -1.70 3.12 -13.33
N ILE A 59 -1.39 4.01 -12.37
CA ILE A 59 -2.34 4.35 -11.31
C ILE A 59 -3.53 5.14 -11.86
N GLU A 60 -3.35 5.98 -12.87
CA GLU A 60 -4.46 6.66 -13.55
C GLU A 60 -5.38 5.67 -14.28
N LEU A 61 -4.80 4.64 -14.90
CA LEU A 61 -5.56 3.65 -15.67
C LEU A 61 -6.26 2.60 -14.80
N LYS A 62 -5.58 2.11 -13.75
CA LYS A 62 -6.01 0.94 -12.96
C LYS A 62 -6.35 1.27 -11.50
N GLY A 63 -5.99 2.46 -11.02
CA GLY A 63 -6.22 2.89 -9.64
C GLY A 63 -5.27 2.26 -8.62
N ARG A 64 -4.23 1.53 -9.07
CA ARG A 64 -3.31 0.79 -8.19
C ARG A 64 -1.88 0.86 -8.72
N ILE A 65 -0.92 1.12 -7.84
CA ILE A 65 0.51 1.19 -8.17
C ILE A 65 1.08 -0.23 -8.31
N SER A 66 0.63 -1.17 -7.48
CA SER A 66 1.18 -2.53 -7.48
C SER A 66 1.00 -3.27 -8.80
N ASP A 67 -0.01 -2.90 -9.60
CA ASP A 67 -0.22 -3.46 -10.94
C ASP A 67 0.83 -2.96 -11.94
N GLY A 68 1.21 -1.68 -11.86
CA GLY A 68 2.33 -1.13 -12.63
C GLY A 68 3.69 -1.71 -12.20
N MET A 69 3.91 -1.86 -10.89
CA MET A 69 5.14 -2.47 -10.36
C MET A 69 5.33 -3.92 -10.84
N ALA A 70 4.24 -4.67 -11.02
CA ALA A 70 4.29 -6.03 -11.56
C ALA A 70 4.79 -6.07 -13.01
N LEU A 71 4.49 -5.04 -13.82
CA LEU A 71 4.96 -4.91 -15.19
C LEU A 71 6.46 -4.53 -15.25
N LEU A 72 6.96 -3.85 -14.22
CA LEU A 72 8.36 -3.44 -14.06
C LEU A 72 9.19 -4.48 -13.28
N SER A 73 9.02 -5.78 -13.54
CA SER A 73 9.71 -6.87 -12.81
C SER A 73 11.25 -6.89 -12.94
N HIS A 74 11.79 -6.14 -13.90
CA HIS A 74 13.23 -5.91 -14.08
C HIS A 74 13.78 -4.79 -13.19
N TYR A 75 12.90 -4.03 -12.52
CA TYR A 75 13.24 -2.86 -11.72
C TYR A 75 12.74 -3.00 -10.27
N PHE A 76 11.50 -3.45 -10.08
CA PHE A 76 10.97 -3.83 -8.77
C PHE A 76 11.00 -5.35 -8.62
N THR A 77 11.49 -5.81 -7.48
CA THR A 77 11.51 -7.23 -7.16
C THR A 77 10.09 -7.77 -6.95
N PRO A 78 9.84 -9.07 -7.23
CA PRO A 78 8.56 -9.68 -6.94
C PRO A 78 8.10 -9.51 -5.48
N PHE A 79 9.05 -9.47 -4.54
CA PHE A 79 8.75 -9.26 -3.12
C PHE A 79 8.27 -7.83 -2.83
N GLN A 80 8.93 -6.80 -3.37
CA GLN A 80 8.47 -5.40 -3.24
C GLN A 80 7.05 -5.24 -3.80
N THR A 81 6.80 -5.77 -5.01
CA THR A 81 5.47 -5.76 -5.63
C THR A 81 4.43 -6.49 -4.78
N PHE A 82 4.80 -7.63 -4.19
CA PHE A 82 3.92 -8.36 -3.28
C PHE A 82 3.55 -7.53 -2.04
N VAL A 83 4.53 -6.89 -1.38
CA VAL A 83 4.28 -6.05 -0.19
C VAL A 83 3.34 -4.90 -0.54
N MET A 84 3.59 -4.19 -1.63
CA MET A 84 2.73 -3.09 -2.09
C MET A 84 1.32 -3.55 -2.40
N ARG A 85 1.15 -4.68 -3.11
CA ARG A 85 -0.17 -5.26 -3.39
C ARG A 85 -0.95 -5.59 -2.12
N ARG A 86 -0.28 -6.08 -1.07
CA ARG A 86 -0.91 -6.38 0.22
C ARG A 86 -1.28 -5.09 0.97
N ALA A 87 -0.43 -4.08 0.94
CA ALA A 87 -0.72 -2.77 1.54
C ALA A 87 -1.97 -2.12 0.92
N GLU A 88 -2.07 -2.10 -0.41
CA GLU A 88 -3.25 -1.59 -1.13
C GLU A 88 -4.52 -2.40 -0.85
N ALA A 89 -4.40 -3.72 -0.67
CA ALA A 89 -5.55 -4.57 -0.33
C ALA A 89 -6.05 -4.36 1.10
N VAL A 90 -5.16 -4.02 2.03
CA VAL A 90 -5.49 -3.71 3.44
C VAL A 90 -6.08 -2.31 3.57
N ALA A 91 -5.66 -1.36 2.73
CA ALA A 91 -6.25 -0.02 2.64
C ALA A 91 -7.75 -0.06 2.25
N LEU A 92 -8.17 -1.09 1.50
CA LEU A 92 -9.58 -1.42 1.29
C LEU A 92 -10.14 -2.12 2.54
N ARG A 93 -10.47 -1.34 3.58
CA ARG A 93 -11.06 -1.90 4.80
C ARG A 93 -12.46 -2.46 4.49
N PRO A 94 -12.88 -3.57 5.13
CA PRO A 94 -14.26 -4.08 5.01
C PRO A 94 -15.34 -3.05 5.37
N ALA A 95 -14.99 -2.02 6.14
CA ALA A 95 -15.87 -0.90 6.47
C ALA A 95 -16.30 -0.08 5.25
N ASP A 96 -15.47 0.00 4.20
CA ASP A 96 -15.79 0.75 2.97
C ASP A 96 -16.72 -0.04 2.03
N ARG A 97 -16.92 -1.35 2.29
CA ARG A 97 -17.86 -2.21 1.55
C ARG A 97 -19.30 -2.08 2.03
N PHE A 98 -19.48 -1.71 3.30
CA PHE A 98 -20.79 -1.40 3.87
C PHE A 98 -20.86 0.10 4.06
N GLY A 99 -21.17 0.81 2.97
CA GLY A 99 -21.37 2.26 3.02
C GLY A 99 -22.20 2.64 4.24
N HIS A 100 -21.77 3.71 4.93
CA HIS A 100 -22.51 4.29 6.04
C HIS A 100 -24.01 4.30 5.70
N PRO A 101 -24.90 3.82 6.59
CA PRO A 101 -26.33 3.98 6.39
C PRO A 101 -26.57 5.45 6.13
N ARG A 102 -27.15 5.79 4.96
CA ARG A 102 -27.63 7.15 4.75
C ARG A 102 -28.60 7.45 5.89
N GLU A 103 -28.27 8.45 6.69
CA GLU A 103 -29.12 9.03 7.72
C GLU A 103 -30.52 9.22 7.11
N GLY A 104 -31.46 8.32 7.45
CA GLY A 104 -32.82 8.33 6.88
C GLY A 104 -33.41 6.98 6.43
N SER A 105 -32.66 5.88 6.36
CA SER A 105 -33.29 4.56 6.13
C SER A 105 -33.91 4.02 7.42
N ARG A 106 -35.23 4.21 7.54
CA ARG A 106 -36.09 3.66 8.59
C ARG A 106 -35.86 2.14 8.74
N VAL A 107 -35.27 1.73 9.85
CA VAL A 107 -35.16 0.32 10.25
C VAL A 107 -36.58 -0.21 10.53
N PRO A 108 -37.06 -1.30 9.90
CA PRO A 108 -38.32 -1.89 10.30
C PRO A 108 -38.12 -2.58 11.65
N SER A 109 -38.83 -2.10 12.66
CA SER A 109 -38.90 -2.72 13.98
C SER A 109 -39.58 -4.08 13.85
N GLY A 110 -38.79 -5.14 13.98
CA GLY A 110 -39.31 -6.49 14.20
C GLY A 110 -38.60 -7.55 13.37
N GLN A 111 -37.45 -8.02 13.87
CA GLN A 111 -37.18 -9.45 14.06
C GLN A 111 -35.76 -9.69 14.59
N SER A 112 -35.73 -10.38 15.73
CA SER A 112 -34.67 -11.27 16.25
C SER A 112 -33.23 -10.74 16.21
N GLN A 113 -32.81 -10.14 17.33
CA GLN A 113 -31.41 -10.16 17.75
C GLN A 113 -30.99 -11.61 17.98
N SER A 114 -30.30 -12.20 17.00
CA SER A 114 -29.54 -13.42 17.19
C SER A 114 -28.12 -13.18 16.70
N ARG A 115 -27.28 -12.77 17.67
CA ARG A 115 -25.96 -13.36 17.93
C ARG A 115 -24.98 -13.39 16.75
N TRP A 116 -24.22 -12.32 16.60
CA TRP A 116 -22.89 -12.40 15.98
C TRP A 116 -21.83 -12.42 17.09
N THR A 117 -21.62 -13.58 17.69
CA THR A 117 -20.39 -13.85 18.42
C THR A 117 -19.29 -13.98 17.37
N VAL A 118 -18.49 -12.94 17.17
CA VAL A 118 -17.24 -13.05 16.42
C VAL A 118 -16.29 -13.86 17.28
N HIS A 119 -16.20 -15.17 17.04
CA HIS A 119 -15.07 -15.95 17.49
C HIS A 119 -13.83 -15.44 16.72
N LEU A 120 -13.10 -14.49 17.30
CA LEU A 120 -11.69 -14.32 17.00
C LEU A 120 -10.92 -15.41 17.79
N PRO A 121 -10.17 -16.32 17.15
CA PRO A 121 -9.18 -17.09 17.86
C PRO A 121 -7.79 -16.60 17.43
N VAL A 122 -7.36 -15.43 17.89
CA VAL A 122 -5.94 -15.19 18.21
C VAL A 122 -5.88 -14.08 19.26
N ARG A 123 -5.79 -14.47 20.54
CA ARG A 123 -5.09 -13.64 21.53
C ARG A 123 -3.60 -13.78 21.20
N VAL A 124 -2.97 -12.75 20.65
CA VAL A 124 -1.52 -12.66 20.72
C VAL A 124 -1.22 -12.28 22.17
N HIS A 125 -0.89 -13.26 23.01
CA HIS A 125 -0.19 -12.99 24.25
C HIS A 125 1.24 -12.60 23.87
N CYS A 126 1.53 -11.29 23.93
CA CYS A 126 2.91 -10.86 24.12
C CYS A 126 3.33 -11.31 25.52
N SER A 127 3.94 -12.49 25.60
CA SER A 127 4.77 -12.86 26.74
C SER A 127 6.03 -12.00 26.67
N GLU A 128 6.26 -11.16 27.68
CA GLU A 128 7.50 -10.40 27.84
C GLU A 128 8.71 -11.36 27.93
N PRO A 129 9.85 -11.02 27.33
CA PRO A 129 11.07 -11.81 27.50
C PRO A 129 11.56 -11.73 28.95
N VAL A 130 11.78 -12.91 29.52
CA VAL A 130 12.43 -13.17 30.81
C VAL A 130 13.66 -12.27 30.99
N GLY A 131 13.60 -11.40 32.00
CA GLY A 131 14.77 -10.74 32.55
C GLY A 131 15.64 -11.77 33.28
N LEU A 132 16.80 -12.07 32.72
CA LEU A 132 17.92 -12.70 33.42
C LEU A 132 18.42 -11.73 34.50
N ARG A 133 18.11 -12.00 35.78
CA ARG A 133 18.99 -11.81 36.94
C ARG A 133 18.62 -12.80 38.04
#